data_AF-A0A940CL87-F1
#
_entry.id   AF-A0A940CL87-F1
#
_cell.length_a   1.000
_cell.length_b   1.000
_cell.length_c   1.000
_cell.angle_alpha   90.00
_cell.angle_beta   90.00
_cell.angle_gamma   90.00
#
_symmetry.space_group_name_H-M   'P 1'
#
loop_
_entity.id
_entity.type
_entity.pdbx_description
1 polymer ?
#
loop_
_entity_poly.entity_id
_entity_poly.type
_entity_poly.pdbx_seq_one_letter_code
_entity_poly.pdbx_strand_id
1 'polypeptide(L)'
;VDSKIKFKDLQVPLLRVRDVRKSLSEACSNFYKKKPSYIVAVTGTNGKTSVANFFFQLFELNKIHAASIGTLGIESNLFKKTTNLTSPDPLLLHKSLSGLKKRGINIVVLEASSHGLDQKRLDYILFKAAVFTNLSRDHLDYHKNMDRYLNSKLYLFNNLLNKKKFCITDKDNIFFNKLKKICERKKININSIGYGCGNLKILNQKYNNDFQEIEFSYNDKTYKLKTYLFGQYQIKNLLFAILLAEKCGLSIKKSLKKTKYIKAAKGRLECIKKLKNNSRIFVDFAHTPDALERVLKNLKFQFNKNISIVFGCGGDRDKGKRSTMGYIASKYCKKIYLTDDNPRFENPKSIRQAIKKGIKIDFIETKSRKFAIQLAIKELGYNEILLIAGKGHEQYQDFGLKKIHFSDKSEIKKFFINKKKQAANSFWHSCITSEVFSNYNRFSFNNVSINSKQVNFKSLFFAIKGKRKDGHNFIKEAIAKGAEKVVVNKSTRGINSKKLIRVPNTLIALNNLAIATRQHTKAKIIGITGSSGKTTLKDMTSFV
;
A
#
# COMPACT_ATOMS: atom_id res chain seq x y z
N VAL A 1 0.05 -43.60 22.19
CA VAL A 1 0.79 -43.68 20.91
C VAL A 1 0.98 -45.15 20.62
N ASP A 2 0.42 -45.60 19.50
CA ASP A 2 0.37 -47.00 19.06
C ASP A 2 1.65 -47.78 19.31
N SER A 3 1.53 -48.86 20.07
CA SER A 3 2.55 -49.87 20.34
C SER A 3 2.80 -50.81 19.15
N LYS A 4 2.28 -50.48 17.96
CA LYS A 4 2.15 -51.43 16.84
C LYS A 4 3.19 -51.33 15.72
N ILE A 5 4.10 -50.36 15.72
CA ILE A 5 5.12 -50.30 14.66
C ILE A 5 6.30 -51.20 15.04
N LYS A 6 6.32 -52.43 14.51
CA LYS A 6 7.46 -53.35 14.59
C LYS A 6 8.52 -52.88 13.58
N PHE A 7 9.56 -52.21 14.06
CA PHE A 7 10.73 -51.82 13.27
C PHE A 7 11.74 -52.97 13.26
N LYS A 8 11.60 -53.94 12.35
CA LYS A 8 12.68 -54.91 12.05
C LYS A 8 13.31 -54.54 10.69
N ASP A 9 14.63 -54.70 10.60
CA ASP A 9 15.44 -54.64 9.37
C ASP A 9 15.55 -53.29 8.64
N LEU A 10 15.81 -52.20 9.37
CA LEU A 10 16.11 -50.90 8.76
C LEU A 10 17.62 -50.66 8.65
N GLN A 11 18.09 -50.34 7.44
CA GLN A 11 19.49 -49.99 7.16
C GLN A 11 19.93 -48.63 7.73
N VAL A 12 19.00 -47.86 8.31
CA VAL A 12 19.29 -46.52 8.87
C VAL A 12 18.77 -46.44 10.31
N PRO A 13 19.55 -45.89 11.26
CA PRO A 13 19.10 -45.71 12.64
C PRO A 13 17.82 -44.87 12.75
N LEU A 14 16.85 -45.36 13.53
CA LEU A 14 15.63 -44.63 13.86
C LEU A 14 15.73 -43.97 15.23
N LEU A 15 15.54 -42.64 15.26
CA LEU A 15 15.51 -41.87 16.49
C LEU A 15 14.07 -41.50 16.86
N ARG A 16 13.58 -42.07 17.97
CA ARG A 16 12.28 -41.72 18.54
C ARG A 16 12.41 -40.49 19.43
N VAL A 17 11.67 -39.43 19.09
CA VAL A 17 11.63 -38.18 19.85
C VAL A 17 10.19 -37.79 20.21
N ARG A 18 10.03 -36.97 21.25
CA ARG A 18 8.70 -36.50 21.70
C ARG A 18 8.05 -35.52 20.71
N ASP A 19 8.85 -34.64 20.10
CA ASP A 19 8.39 -33.65 19.13
C ASP A 19 9.43 -33.51 18.00
N VAL A 20 9.14 -34.13 16.86
CA VAL A 20 10.03 -34.13 15.68
C VAL A 20 10.32 -32.72 15.18
N ARG A 21 9.37 -31.77 15.26
CA ARG A 21 9.58 -30.40 14.76
C ARG A 21 10.56 -29.66 15.66
N LYS A 22 10.43 -29.80 16.97
CA LYS A 22 11.37 -29.22 17.94
C LYS A 22 12.75 -29.86 17.80
N SER A 23 12.83 -31.19 17.72
CA SER A 23 14.09 -31.91 17.54
C SER A 23 14.79 -31.57 16.21
N LEU A 24 14.03 -31.29 15.14
CA LEU A 24 14.60 -30.80 13.89
C LEU A 24 15.29 -29.44 14.08
N SER A 25 14.66 -28.49 14.77
CA SER A 25 15.25 -27.18 15.06
C SER A 25 16.49 -27.28 15.96
N GLU A 26 16.46 -28.18 16.95
CA GLU A 26 17.61 -28.51 17.80
C GLU A 26 18.79 -29.03 16.99
N ALA A 27 18.57 -30.08 16.19
CA ALA A 27 19.58 -30.68 15.33
C ALA A 27 20.17 -29.64 14.37
N CYS A 28 19.32 -28.80 13.76
CA CYS A 28 19.76 -27.70 12.89
C CYS A 28 20.60 -26.66 13.64
N SER A 29 20.28 -26.35 14.90
CA SER A 29 21.07 -25.44 15.72
C SER A 29 22.44 -26.00 16.05
N ASN A 30 22.49 -27.28 16.44
CA ASN A 30 23.73 -27.99 16.79
C ASN A 30 24.64 -28.19 15.58
N PHE A 31 24.07 -28.50 14.42
CA PHE A 31 24.82 -28.64 13.17
C PHE A 31 25.36 -27.29 12.67
N TYR A 32 24.51 -26.26 12.63
CA TYR A 32 24.90 -24.92 12.18
C TYR A 32 25.30 -24.01 13.36
N LYS A 33 26.41 -24.33 14.04
CA LYS A 33 26.85 -23.68 15.30
C LYS A 33 27.05 -22.16 15.20
N LYS A 34 27.64 -21.65 14.11
CA LYS A 34 27.89 -20.20 13.94
C LYS A 34 26.57 -19.45 13.78
N LYS A 35 26.30 -18.45 14.63
CA LYS A 35 25.11 -17.58 14.55
C LYS A 35 25.48 -16.09 14.70
N PRO A 36 24.71 -15.17 14.08
CA PRO A 36 24.82 -13.73 14.31
C PRO A 36 24.64 -13.36 15.79
N SER A 37 25.39 -12.37 16.28
CA SER A 37 25.40 -11.99 17.70
C SER A 37 24.10 -11.33 18.17
N TYR A 38 23.42 -10.61 17.27
CA TYR A 38 22.17 -9.90 17.53
C TYR A 38 21.09 -10.43 16.59
N ILE A 39 20.27 -11.35 17.10
CA ILE A 39 19.08 -11.82 16.40
C ILE A 39 17.86 -11.26 17.14
N VAL A 40 17.00 -10.56 16.42
CA VAL A 40 15.75 -10.00 16.94
C VAL A 40 14.56 -10.49 16.11
N ALA A 41 13.37 -10.49 16.70
CA ALA A 41 12.16 -10.98 16.03
C ALA A 41 11.03 -9.96 16.01
N VAL A 42 10.18 -10.06 14.99
CA VAL A 42 8.91 -9.32 14.92
C VAL A 42 7.77 -10.28 14.64
N THR A 43 6.79 -10.33 15.54
CA THR A 43 5.54 -11.04 15.32
C THR A 43 4.34 -10.08 15.37
N GLY A 44 3.19 -10.60 14.95
CA GLY A 44 1.92 -9.90 14.85
C GLY A 44 1.15 -10.28 13.59
N THR A 45 -0.06 -9.76 13.45
CA THR A 45 -0.87 -9.97 12.23
C THR A 45 -0.31 -9.08 11.12
N ASN A 46 -0.25 -7.77 11.37
CA ASN A 46 0.23 -6.78 10.42
C ASN A 46 1.51 -6.09 10.88
N GLY A 47 2.29 -5.55 9.95
CA GLY A 47 3.46 -4.71 10.26
C GLY A 47 4.81 -5.44 10.37
N LYS A 48 4.84 -6.78 10.47
CA LYS A 48 6.09 -7.57 10.56
C LYS A 48 7.15 -7.17 9.53
N THR A 49 6.78 -7.22 8.25
CA THR A 49 7.63 -6.86 7.13
C THR A 49 8.05 -5.39 7.16
N SER A 50 7.16 -4.47 7.55
CA SER A 50 7.52 -3.05 7.67
C SER A 50 8.58 -2.84 8.75
N VAL A 51 8.37 -3.39 9.96
CA VAL A 51 9.34 -3.26 11.07
C VAL A 51 10.67 -3.90 10.70
N ALA A 52 10.66 -5.12 10.17
CA ALA A 52 11.88 -5.83 9.77
C ALA A 52 12.65 -5.09 8.66
N ASN A 53 11.94 -4.50 7.70
CA ASN A 53 12.55 -3.74 6.62
C ASN A 53 13.06 -2.36 7.08
N PHE A 54 12.35 -1.65 7.95
CA PHE A 54 12.82 -0.39 8.54
C PHE A 54 14.04 -0.61 9.42
N PHE A 55 14.05 -1.69 10.21
CA PHE A 55 15.20 -2.10 11.00
C PHE A 55 16.42 -2.34 10.10
N PHE A 56 16.26 -3.11 9.02
CA PHE A 56 17.34 -3.35 8.07
C PHE A 56 17.85 -2.05 7.41
N GLN A 57 16.93 -1.19 6.94
CA GLN A 57 17.28 0.10 6.36
C GLN A 57 18.02 1.02 7.34
N LEU A 58 17.68 1.00 8.64
CA LEU A 58 18.37 1.81 9.65
C LEU A 58 19.86 1.44 9.75
N PHE A 59 20.20 0.15 9.71
CA PHE A 59 21.60 -0.29 9.70
C PHE A 59 22.29 -0.01 8.37
N GLU A 60 21.61 -0.30 7.25
CA GLU A 60 22.10 0.00 5.90
C GLU A 60 22.47 1.47 5.71
N LEU A 61 21.57 2.39 6.09
CA LEU A 61 21.76 3.83 5.98
C LEU A 61 22.86 4.36 6.91
N ASN A 62 23.22 3.59 7.94
CA ASN A 62 24.35 3.84 8.83
C ASN A 62 25.62 3.07 8.41
N LYS A 63 25.63 2.42 7.24
CA LYS A 63 26.76 1.64 6.70
C LYS A 63 27.19 0.48 7.62
N ILE A 64 26.24 -0.14 8.31
CA ILE A 64 26.49 -1.30 9.17
C ILE A 64 25.83 -2.52 8.53
N HIS A 65 26.59 -3.59 8.36
CA HIS A 65 26.09 -4.82 7.77
C HIS A 65 25.02 -5.48 8.64
N ALA A 66 23.83 -5.64 8.08
CA ALA A 66 22.71 -6.33 8.70
C ALA A 66 22.01 -7.26 7.70
N ALA A 67 21.04 -8.03 8.21
CA ALA A 67 20.12 -8.78 7.36
C ALA A 67 18.70 -8.80 7.90
N SER A 68 17.75 -8.97 6.99
CA SER A 68 16.33 -9.24 7.25
C SER A 68 15.98 -10.59 6.67
N ILE A 69 15.23 -11.40 7.41
CA ILE A 69 14.69 -12.67 6.92
C ILE A 69 13.18 -12.63 7.13
N GLY A 70 12.43 -12.70 6.03
CA GLY A 70 11.00 -12.49 6.07
C GLY A 70 10.28 -12.72 4.77
N THR A 71 9.14 -12.05 4.63
CA THR A 71 8.25 -12.16 3.47
C THR A 71 8.94 -11.72 2.16
N LEU A 72 9.90 -10.80 2.25
CA LEU A 72 10.67 -10.31 1.09
C LEU A 72 11.90 -11.17 0.75
N GLY A 73 12.10 -12.29 1.46
CA GLY A 73 13.26 -13.15 1.35
C GLY A 73 14.29 -12.92 2.46
N ILE A 74 15.52 -13.32 2.19
CA ILE A 74 16.71 -12.99 2.96
C ILE A 74 17.39 -11.82 2.25
N GLU A 75 17.32 -10.64 2.86
CA GLU A 75 17.94 -9.41 2.36
C GLU A 75 19.12 -9.04 3.25
N SER A 76 20.25 -8.72 2.64
CA SER A 76 21.42 -8.14 3.31
C SER A 76 22.04 -7.09 2.39
N ASN A 77 22.88 -6.21 2.95
CA ASN A 77 23.64 -5.23 2.18
C ASN A 77 24.57 -5.89 1.14
N LEU A 78 24.92 -7.17 1.34
CA LEU A 78 25.84 -7.91 0.48
C LEU A 78 25.14 -8.75 -0.60
N PHE A 79 23.90 -9.18 -0.35
CA PHE A 79 23.18 -10.07 -1.26
C PHE A 79 21.68 -10.09 -0.97
N LYS A 80 20.92 -10.61 -1.93
CA LYS A 80 19.50 -10.89 -1.76
C LYS A 80 19.16 -12.29 -2.25
N LYS A 81 18.37 -13.02 -1.47
CA LYS A 81 17.85 -14.36 -1.80
C LYS A 81 16.35 -14.41 -1.56
N THR A 82 15.59 -14.90 -2.53
CA THR A 82 14.14 -15.11 -2.39
C THR A 82 13.83 -16.36 -1.55
N THR A 83 12.73 -16.31 -0.79
CA THR A 83 12.21 -17.45 -0.01
C THR A 83 10.70 -17.54 -0.20
N ASN A 84 10.15 -18.75 -0.10
CA ASN A 84 8.70 -18.97 -0.28
C ASN A 84 7.90 -18.77 1.02
N LEU A 85 8.56 -18.75 2.17
CA LEU A 85 7.93 -18.64 3.49
C LEU A 85 8.39 -17.37 4.21
N THR A 86 7.46 -16.71 4.91
CA THR A 86 7.76 -15.58 5.80
C THR A 86 8.71 -15.98 6.92
N SER A 87 8.52 -17.16 7.50
CA SER A 87 9.48 -17.78 8.43
C SER A 87 9.97 -19.07 7.78
N PRO A 88 11.22 -19.13 7.29
CA PRO A 88 11.77 -20.33 6.68
C PRO A 88 11.67 -21.56 7.59
N ASP A 89 11.72 -22.76 7.01
CA ASP A 89 11.89 -24.00 7.77
C ASP A 89 13.21 -24.01 8.56
N PRO A 90 13.35 -24.86 9.59
CA PRO A 90 14.55 -24.88 10.44
C PRO A 90 15.86 -25.09 9.68
N LEU A 91 15.86 -25.96 8.65
CA LEU A 91 17.06 -26.26 7.85
C LEU A 91 17.54 -25.01 7.12
N LEU A 92 16.66 -24.38 6.34
CA LEU A 92 16.98 -23.16 5.62
C LEU A 92 17.32 -22.02 6.57
N LEU A 93 16.59 -21.86 7.68
CA LEU A 93 16.81 -20.77 8.64
C LEU A 93 18.18 -20.88 9.30
N HIS A 94 18.52 -22.04 9.88
CA HIS A 94 19.77 -22.23 10.60
C HIS A 94 20.99 -22.21 9.66
N LYS A 95 20.87 -22.78 8.45
CA LYS A 95 21.86 -22.66 7.38
C LYS A 95 22.08 -21.20 6.98
N SER A 96 21.01 -20.43 6.80
CA SER A 96 21.10 -19.01 6.42
C SER A 96 21.76 -18.18 7.50
N LEU A 97 21.39 -18.36 8.77
CA LEU A 97 22.02 -17.66 9.88
C LEU A 97 23.52 -17.95 9.97
N SER A 98 23.92 -19.21 9.78
CA SER A 98 25.34 -19.58 9.74
C SER A 98 26.07 -18.95 8.56
N GLY A 99 25.46 -18.95 7.38
CA GLY A 99 25.99 -18.27 6.20
C GLY A 99 26.12 -16.76 6.37
N LEU A 100 25.21 -16.11 7.10
CA LEU A 100 25.30 -14.68 7.42
C LEU A 100 26.47 -14.42 8.38
N LYS A 101 26.59 -15.20 9.46
CA LYS A 101 27.69 -15.05 10.43
C LYS A 101 29.06 -15.28 9.78
N LYS A 102 29.19 -16.28 8.89
CA LYS A 102 30.43 -16.54 8.12
C LYS A 102 30.83 -15.35 7.23
N ARG A 103 29.88 -14.52 6.81
CA ARG A 103 30.12 -13.28 6.04
C ARG A 103 30.28 -12.03 6.93
N GLY A 104 30.50 -12.21 8.23
CA GLY A 104 30.66 -11.09 9.17
C GLY A 104 29.37 -10.35 9.56
N ILE A 105 28.20 -10.82 9.12
CA ILE A 105 26.92 -10.17 9.44
C ILE A 105 26.46 -10.62 10.82
N ASN A 106 26.45 -9.67 11.77
CA ASN A 106 26.14 -9.94 13.17
C ASN A 106 24.74 -9.49 13.61
N ILE A 107 24.01 -8.76 12.77
CA ILE A 107 22.74 -8.12 13.11
C ILE A 107 21.66 -8.64 12.17
N VAL A 108 20.66 -9.32 12.72
CA VAL A 108 19.59 -9.96 11.95
C VAL A 108 18.23 -9.71 12.59
N VAL A 109 17.26 -9.32 11.78
CA VAL A 109 15.84 -9.30 12.16
C VAL A 109 15.07 -10.40 11.44
N LEU A 110 14.25 -11.14 12.18
CA LEU A 110 13.42 -12.23 11.68
C LEU A 110 11.93 -11.86 11.76
N GLU A 111 11.19 -12.07 10.68
CA GLU A 111 9.73 -12.12 10.75
C GLU A 111 9.28 -13.46 11.37
N ALA A 112 8.68 -13.41 12.55
CA ALA A 112 8.14 -14.56 13.27
C ALA A 112 6.65 -14.71 12.98
N SER A 113 6.30 -15.46 11.93
CA SER A 113 4.91 -15.80 11.60
C SER A 113 4.30 -16.74 12.65
N SER A 114 2.98 -16.72 12.81
CA SER A 114 2.28 -17.65 13.70
C SER A 114 2.51 -19.11 13.32
N HIS A 115 2.49 -19.41 12.02
CA HIS A 115 2.82 -20.74 11.49
C HIS A 115 4.24 -21.15 11.85
N GLY A 116 5.22 -20.26 11.72
CA GLY A 116 6.60 -20.54 12.07
C GLY A 116 6.78 -20.85 13.56
N LEU A 117 6.12 -20.09 14.43
CA LEU A 117 6.17 -20.29 15.89
C LEU A 117 5.43 -21.56 16.32
N ASP A 118 4.26 -21.81 15.75
CA ASP A 118 3.47 -23.02 16.01
C ASP A 118 4.23 -24.29 15.60
N GLN A 119 4.88 -24.25 14.43
CA GLN A 119 5.66 -25.36 13.88
C GLN A 119 7.11 -25.42 14.40
N LYS A 120 7.44 -24.68 15.46
CA LYS A 120 8.76 -24.69 16.12
C LYS A 120 9.93 -24.30 15.21
N ARG A 121 9.68 -23.57 14.12
CA ARG A 121 10.72 -23.22 13.13
C ARG A 121 11.78 -22.28 13.67
N LEU A 122 11.44 -21.51 14.70
CA LEU A 122 12.30 -20.49 15.31
C LEU A 122 12.90 -20.95 16.66
N ASP A 123 12.65 -22.20 17.06
CA ASP A 123 13.22 -22.76 18.30
C ASP A 123 14.74 -22.83 18.20
N TYR A 124 15.41 -22.83 19.36
CA TYR A 124 16.89 -22.83 19.46
C TYR A 124 17.58 -21.61 18.82
N ILE A 125 16.86 -20.50 18.67
CA ILE A 125 17.42 -19.18 18.32
C ILE A 125 17.45 -18.29 19.57
N LEU A 126 18.62 -17.71 19.85
CA LEU A 126 18.81 -16.81 21.01
C LEU A 126 18.44 -15.37 20.65
N PHE A 127 17.20 -14.99 20.91
CA PHE A 127 16.72 -13.62 20.64
C PHE A 127 17.21 -12.59 21.67
N LYS A 128 17.64 -11.43 21.19
CA LYS A 128 18.01 -10.27 22.02
C LYS A 128 16.81 -9.41 22.39
N ALA A 129 15.85 -9.30 21.48
CA ALA A 129 14.61 -8.57 21.65
C ALA A 129 13.55 -9.11 20.68
N ALA A 130 12.27 -8.90 21.02
CA ALA A 130 11.17 -9.25 20.14
C ALA A 130 10.06 -8.19 20.18
N VAL A 131 9.43 -7.94 19.03
CA VAL A 131 8.28 -7.04 18.89
C VAL A 131 6.98 -7.84 18.73
N PHE A 132 5.93 -7.41 19.43
CA PHE A 132 4.54 -7.80 19.16
C PHE A 132 3.79 -6.58 18.60
N THR A 133 3.49 -6.57 17.29
CA THR A 133 2.89 -5.38 16.66
C THR A 133 1.40 -5.24 16.98
N ASN A 134 0.59 -6.25 16.63
CA ASN A 134 -0.87 -6.29 16.77
C ASN A 134 -1.40 -7.71 16.54
N LEU A 135 -2.66 -7.94 16.89
CA LEU A 135 -3.42 -9.13 16.51
C LEU A 135 -4.82 -8.75 16.02
N SER A 136 -5.21 -9.26 14.85
CA SER A 136 -6.56 -9.12 14.27
C SER A 136 -6.90 -10.42 13.51
N ARG A 137 -8.15 -10.59 13.06
CA ARG A 137 -8.59 -11.83 12.39
C ARG A 137 -7.77 -12.11 11.13
N ASP A 138 -7.05 -13.24 11.15
CA ASP A 138 -6.31 -13.79 10.02
C ASP A 138 -5.96 -15.27 10.30
N HIS A 139 -5.61 -16.03 9.27
CA HIS A 139 -5.11 -17.40 9.37
C HIS A 139 -6.00 -18.38 10.17
N LEU A 140 -7.31 -18.13 10.26
CA LEU A 140 -8.23 -19.03 10.96
C LEU A 140 -8.50 -20.34 10.20
N ASP A 141 -8.20 -20.37 8.90
CA ASP A 141 -8.08 -21.59 8.10
C ASP A 141 -7.06 -22.59 8.68
N TYR A 142 -6.00 -22.09 9.32
CA TYR A 142 -4.99 -22.91 9.98
C TYR A 142 -5.21 -23.04 11.49
N HIS A 143 -5.36 -21.91 12.19
CA HIS A 143 -5.41 -21.89 13.66
C HIS A 143 -6.77 -22.31 14.23
N LYS A 144 -7.81 -22.40 13.40
CA LYS A 144 -9.21 -22.72 13.73
C LYS A 144 -9.92 -21.64 14.56
N ASN A 145 -9.25 -20.99 15.52
CA ASN A 145 -9.81 -19.90 16.33
C ASN A 145 -8.76 -18.85 16.73
N MET A 146 -9.25 -17.71 17.25
CA MET A 146 -8.41 -16.57 17.63
C MET A 146 -7.49 -16.85 18.82
N ASP A 147 -7.89 -17.70 19.76
CA ASP A 147 -7.08 -18.02 20.94
C ASP A 147 -5.85 -18.84 20.57
N ARG A 148 -6.01 -19.87 19.73
CA ARG A 148 -4.88 -20.65 19.17
C ARG A 148 -3.96 -19.74 18.36
N TYR A 149 -4.54 -18.85 17.55
CA TYR A 149 -3.76 -17.88 16.78
C TYR A 149 -2.95 -16.94 17.68
N LEU A 150 -3.55 -16.38 18.73
CA LEU A 150 -2.86 -15.56 19.72
C LEU A 150 -1.75 -16.35 20.43
N ASN A 151 -2.08 -17.54 20.96
CA ASN A 151 -1.15 -18.37 21.71
C ASN A 151 0.07 -18.77 20.88
N SER A 152 -0.11 -19.04 19.58
CA SER A 152 1.01 -19.30 18.66
C SER A 152 2.00 -18.14 18.58
N LYS A 153 1.52 -16.88 18.61
CA LYS A 153 2.41 -15.71 18.62
C LYS A 153 3.03 -15.46 19.98
N LEU A 154 2.26 -15.66 21.05
CA LEU A 154 2.74 -15.53 22.42
C LEU A 154 3.83 -16.57 22.75
N TYR A 155 3.91 -17.68 22.01
CA TYR A 155 5.02 -18.64 22.10
C TYR A 155 6.40 -17.97 22.00
N LEU A 156 6.55 -16.95 21.15
CA LEU A 156 7.81 -16.18 21.04
C LEU A 156 8.25 -15.61 22.40
N PHE A 157 7.32 -15.10 23.20
CA PHE A 157 7.60 -14.46 24.49
C PHE A 157 7.58 -15.45 25.65
N ASN A 158 6.74 -16.49 25.57
CA ASN A 158 6.64 -17.52 26.60
C ASN A 158 7.81 -18.52 26.56
N ASN A 159 8.37 -18.81 25.37
CA ASN A 159 9.27 -19.94 25.19
C ASN A 159 10.62 -19.56 24.59
N LEU A 160 10.69 -18.54 23.72
CA LEU A 160 11.90 -18.26 22.94
C LEU A 160 12.66 -17.00 23.41
N LEU A 161 11.97 -16.04 24.02
CA LEU A 161 12.60 -14.83 24.54
C LEU A 161 13.07 -15.05 25.99
N ASN A 162 14.38 -14.97 26.20
CA ASN A 162 15.00 -15.27 27.49
C ASN A 162 14.81 -14.14 28.53
N LYS A 163 15.05 -14.47 29.81
CA LYS A 163 15.09 -13.50 30.92
C LYS A 163 16.04 -12.32 30.61
N LYS A 164 15.71 -11.15 31.14
CA LYS A 164 16.44 -9.86 30.98
C LYS A 164 16.53 -9.37 29.51
N LYS A 165 15.83 -10.01 28.56
CA LYS A 165 15.68 -9.51 27.18
C LYS A 165 14.49 -8.57 27.07
N PHE A 166 14.28 -8.00 25.89
CA PHE A 166 13.30 -6.92 25.69
C PHE A 166 12.11 -7.37 24.83
N CYS A 167 10.91 -7.22 25.37
CA CYS A 167 9.66 -7.26 24.64
C CYS A 167 9.27 -5.83 24.28
N ILE A 168 8.99 -5.56 23.01
CA ILE A 168 8.52 -4.26 22.53
C ILE A 168 7.10 -4.42 21.99
N THR A 169 6.16 -3.56 22.38
CA THR A 169 4.75 -3.67 21.96
C THR A 169 4.05 -2.33 21.92
N ASP A 170 2.90 -2.29 21.25
CA ASP A 170 1.95 -1.17 21.37
C ASP A 170 1.26 -1.22 22.74
N LYS A 171 1.13 -0.06 23.40
CA LYS A 171 0.41 0.12 24.66
C LYS A 171 -1.10 -0.01 24.47
N ASP A 172 -1.61 0.39 23.31
CA ASP A 172 -3.03 0.33 22.93
C ASP A 172 -3.44 -1.06 22.43
N ASN A 173 -2.51 -2.03 22.45
CA ASN A 173 -2.82 -3.39 22.05
C ASN A 173 -3.77 -4.01 23.07
N ILE A 174 -4.90 -4.55 22.61
CA ILE A 174 -5.87 -5.24 23.48
C ILE A 174 -5.24 -6.40 24.28
N PHE A 175 -4.13 -6.98 23.79
CA PHE A 175 -3.38 -8.04 24.46
C PHE A 175 -2.19 -7.53 25.30
N PHE A 176 -2.04 -6.21 25.47
CA PHE A 176 -0.94 -5.61 26.23
C PHE A 176 -0.85 -6.20 27.64
N ASN A 177 -1.96 -6.25 28.37
CA ASN A 177 -1.96 -6.77 29.75
C ASN A 177 -1.57 -8.25 29.83
N LYS A 178 -2.03 -9.07 28.87
CA LYS A 178 -1.64 -10.49 28.79
C LYS A 178 -0.14 -10.63 28.51
N LEU A 179 0.40 -9.82 27.60
CA LEU A 179 1.83 -9.79 27.27
C LEU A 179 2.68 -9.28 28.45
N LYS A 180 2.20 -8.26 29.18
CA LYS A 180 2.83 -7.74 30.40
C LYS A 180 2.96 -8.82 31.47
N LYS A 181 1.88 -9.56 31.78
CA LYS A 181 1.90 -10.70 32.72
C LYS A 181 2.90 -11.79 32.31
N ILE A 182 3.00 -12.08 31.01
CA ILE A 182 4.01 -13.02 30.48
C ILE A 182 5.42 -12.51 30.76
N CYS A 183 5.67 -11.24 30.46
CA CYS A 183 6.99 -10.63 30.63
C CYS A 183 7.41 -10.60 32.10
N GLU A 184 6.51 -10.23 33.01
CA GLU A 184 6.76 -10.23 34.46
C GLU A 184 7.15 -11.62 34.96
N ARG A 185 6.33 -12.64 34.65
CA ARG A 185 6.60 -14.04 35.01
C ARG A 185 7.93 -14.56 34.46
N LYS A 186 8.32 -14.12 33.27
CA LYS A 186 9.57 -14.53 32.60
C LYS A 186 10.76 -13.62 32.91
N LYS A 187 10.58 -12.58 33.73
CA LYS A 187 11.59 -11.56 34.01
C LYS A 187 12.15 -10.92 32.72
N ILE A 188 11.26 -10.62 31.77
CA ILE A 188 11.53 -9.93 30.50
C ILE A 188 11.18 -8.45 30.67
N ASN A 189 12.04 -7.57 30.18
CA ASN A 189 11.80 -6.12 30.20
C ASN A 189 10.78 -5.77 29.11
N ILE A 190 9.74 -4.99 29.43
CA ILE A 190 8.72 -4.57 28.47
C ILE A 190 8.86 -3.08 28.14
N ASN A 191 8.95 -2.76 26.85
CA ASN A 191 9.00 -1.40 26.32
C ASN A 191 7.76 -1.16 25.46
N SER A 192 6.86 -0.32 25.97
CA SER A 192 5.59 0.00 25.31
C SER A 192 5.66 1.32 24.54
N ILE A 193 4.99 1.38 23.39
CA ILE A 193 4.81 2.60 22.58
C ILE A 193 3.34 3.01 22.61
N GLY A 194 3.03 4.26 22.88
CA GLY A 194 1.66 4.78 22.85
C GLY A 194 1.59 6.27 22.53
N TYR A 195 0.40 6.77 22.21
CA TYR A 195 0.14 8.21 22.10
C TYR A 195 -0.12 8.77 23.51
N GLY A 196 0.73 9.67 23.98
CA GLY A 196 0.69 10.22 25.35
C GLY A 196 1.00 9.20 26.47
N CYS A 197 1.24 7.93 26.17
CA CYS A 197 1.38 6.87 27.17
C CYS A 197 2.47 5.84 26.81
N GLY A 198 2.83 4.97 27.76
CA GLY A 198 3.87 3.95 27.61
C GLY A 198 5.29 4.43 27.93
N ASN A 199 6.29 3.58 27.69
CA ASN A 199 7.70 3.89 27.91
C ASN A 199 8.23 4.85 26.85
N LEU A 200 7.76 4.69 25.60
CA LEU A 200 7.94 5.65 24.53
C LEU A 200 6.58 6.32 24.26
N LYS A 201 6.49 7.62 24.55
CA LYS A 201 5.26 8.40 24.41
C LYS A 201 5.34 9.26 23.16
N ILE A 202 4.47 9.03 22.19
CA ILE A 202 4.30 9.94 21.05
C ILE A 202 3.56 11.17 21.58
N LEU A 203 4.23 12.33 21.54
CA LEU A 203 3.74 13.59 22.10
C LEU A 203 3.00 14.40 21.05
N ASN A 204 3.54 14.47 19.84
CA ASN A 204 2.94 15.23 18.74
C ASN A 204 3.23 14.57 17.38
N GLN A 205 2.29 14.71 16.45
CA GLN A 205 2.42 14.22 15.08
C GLN A 205 1.81 15.22 14.11
N LYS A 206 2.67 15.85 13.31
CA LYS A 206 2.28 16.81 12.27
C LYS A 206 2.33 16.14 10.91
N TYR A 207 1.25 16.29 10.14
CA TYR A 207 1.13 15.77 8.79
C TYR A 207 1.38 16.89 7.79
N ASN A 208 2.33 16.66 6.90
CA ASN A 208 2.45 17.43 5.68
C ASN A 208 2.04 16.53 4.50
N ASN A 209 1.78 17.17 3.35
CA ASN A 209 1.35 16.47 2.15
C ASN A 209 2.33 15.35 1.72
N ASP A 210 3.62 15.47 2.01
CA ASP A 210 4.64 14.52 1.54
C ASP A 210 5.47 13.87 2.67
N PHE A 211 5.42 14.41 3.89
CA PHE A 211 6.18 13.91 5.03
C PHE A 211 5.42 14.08 6.34
N GLN A 212 5.92 13.44 7.39
CA GLN A 212 5.41 13.55 8.75
C GLN A 212 6.54 13.93 9.69
N GLU A 213 6.22 14.75 10.69
CA GLU A 213 7.13 15.12 11.78
C GLU A 213 6.53 14.63 13.09
N ILE A 214 7.33 13.91 13.86
CA ILE A 214 6.90 13.22 15.08
C ILE A 214 7.81 13.63 16.21
N GLU A 215 7.20 14.03 17.31
CA GLU A 215 7.86 14.30 18.58
C GLU A 215 7.46 13.22 19.58
N PHE A 216 8.44 12.64 20.26
CA PHE A 216 8.20 11.58 21.22
C PHE A 216 9.19 11.67 22.38
N SER A 217 8.78 11.23 23.58
CA SER A 217 9.69 11.05 24.72
C SER A 217 10.02 9.58 24.94
N TYR A 218 11.26 9.31 25.35
CA TYR A 218 11.74 7.98 25.72
C TYR A 218 12.90 8.10 26.70
N ASN A 219 12.81 7.41 27.85
CA ASN A 219 13.76 7.53 28.97
C ASN A 219 14.01 9.00 29.35
N ASP A 220 12.92 9.73 29.61
CA ASP A 220 12.90 11.14 30.05
C ASP A 220 13.62 12.13 29.12
N LYS A 221 13.84 11.72 27.86
CA LYS A 221 14.39 12.57 26.80
C LYS A 221 13.40 12.72 25.67
N THR A 222 13.25 13.94 25.18
CA THR A 222 12.42 14.27 24.03
C THR A 222 13.23 14.19 22.75
N TYR A 223 12.64 13.58 21.73
CA TYR A 223 13.22 13.37 20.42
C TYR A 223 12.26 13.84 19.34
N LYS A 224 12.83 14.28 18.21
CA LYS A 224 12.07 14.62 17.01
C LYS A 224 12.57 13.78 15.83
N LEU A 225 11.66 13.33 14.99
CA LEU A 225 11.99 12.63 13.75
C LEU A 225 11.13 13.13 12.60
N LYS A 226 11.73 13.14 11.41
CA LYS A 226 11.05 13.41 10.14
C LYS A 226 11.07 12.14 9.29
N THR A 227 9.96 11.82 8.63
CA THR A 227 9.85 10.65 7.75
C THR A 227 8.92 10.90 6.56
N TYR A 228 9.17 10.20 5.45
CA TYR A 228 8.32 10.22 4.24
C TYR A 228 7.41 8.99 4.15
N LEU A 229 7.31 8.22 5.25
CA LEU A 229 6.31 7.16 5.39
C LEU A 229 4.92 7.77 5.54
N PHE A 230 3.88 7.03 5.16
CA PHE A 230 2.47 7.44 5.23
C PHE A 230 1.71 6.62 6.28
N GLY A 231 0.79 7.24 7.00
CA GLY A 231 -0.07 6.61 8.01
C GLY A 231 0.57 6.47 9.40
N GLN A 232 -0.27 6.55 10.43
CA GLN A 232 0.08 6.44 11.85
C GLN A 232 0.68 5.09 12.21
N TYR A 233 0.13 4.00 11.66
CA TYR A 233 0.66 2.66 11.95
C TYR A 233 2.08 2.46 11.41
N GLN A 234 2.48 3.17 10.34
CA GLN A 234 3.88 3.14 9.89
C GLN A 234 4.80 3.88 10.85
N ILE A 235 4.32 4.90 11.55
CA ILE A 235 5.08 5.57 12.61
C ILE A 235 5.34 4.61 13.76
N LYS A 236 4.31 3.93 14.26
CA LYS A 236 4.48 2.88 15.30
C LYS A 236 5.45 1.78 14.81
N ASN A 237 5.34 1.32 13.57
CA ASN A 237 6.28 0.35 12.98
C ASN A 237 7.74 0.87 12.93
N LEU A 238 7.93 2.15 12.57
CA LEU A 238 9.25 2.77 12.54
C LEU A 238 9.84 2.90 13.95
N LEU A 239 9.03 3.28 14.93
CA LEU A 239 9.48 3.37 16.32
C LEU A 239 9.81 1.99 16.91
N PHE A 240 9.05 0.94 16.57
CA PHE A 240 9.44 -0.44 16.89
C PHE A 240 10.82 -0.81 16.31
N ALA A 241 11.08 -0.45 15.05
CA ALA A 241 12.36 -0.69 14.42
C ALA A 241 13.50 0.08 15.09
N ILE A 242 13.28 1.34 15.49
CA ILE A 242 14.25 2.16 16.21
C ILE A 242 14.60 1.54 17.57
N LEU A 243 13.58 1.10 18.33
CA LEU A 243 13.81 0.43 19.62
C LEU A 243 14.54 -0.91 19.45
N LEU A 244 14.19 -1.71 18.44
CA LEU A 244 14.94 -2.94 18.14
C LEU A 244 16.40 -2.63 17.78
N ALA A 245 16.64 -1.60 16.98
CA ALA A 245 17.98 -1.20 16.54
C ALA A 245 18.84 -0.74 17.73
N GLU A 246 18.24 -0.01 18.69
CA GLU A 246 18.90 0.35 19.95
C GLU A 246 19.31 -0.89 20.76
N LYS A 247 18.47 -1.93 20.83
CA LYS A 247 18.84 -3.22 21.46
C LYS A 247 19.90 -4.02 20.70
N CYS A 248 20.25 -3.58 19.49
CA CYS A 248 21.34 -4.14 18.67
C CYS A 248 22.53 -3.19 18.55
N GLY A 249 22.63 -2.15 19.39
CA GLY A 249 23.78 -1.25 19.47
C GLY A 249 23.72 0.00 18.58
N LEU A 250 22.63 0.22 17.84
CA LEU A 250 22.46 1.46 17.07
C LEU A 250 21.72 2.52 17.91
N SER A 251 22.44 3.53 18.35
CA SER A 251 21.86 4.59 19.19
C SER A 251 20.65 5.26 18.53
N ILE A 252 19.68 5.70 19.36
CA ILE A 252 18.48 6.41 18.88
C ILE A 252 18.88 7.62 18.05
N LYS A 253 19.82 8.45 18.51
CA LYS A 253 20.31 9.62 17.76
C LYS A 253 20.82 9.27 16.35
N LYS A 254 21.58 8.16 16.19
CA LYS A 254 22.03 7.69 14.87
C LYS A 254 20.86 7.22 14.00
N SER A 255 19.88 6.55 14.59
CA SER A 255 18.66 6.14 13.89
C SER A 255 17.85 7.33 13.38
N LEU A 256 17.61 8.33 14.24
CA LEU A 256 16.82 9.52 13.92
C LEU A 256 17.40 10.33 12.74
N LYS A 257 18.74 10.44 12.65
CA LYS A 257 19.40 11.10 11.51
C LYS A 257 19.08 10.46 10.15
N LYS A 258 18.64 9.20 10.14
CA LYS A 258 18.35 8.42 8.93
C LYS A 258 16.87 8.27 8.61
N THR A 259 15.95 8.61 9.51
CA THR A 259 14.50 8.36 9.31
C THR A 259 13.90 9.07 8.10
N LYS A 260 14.49 10.20 7.67
CA LYS A 260 14.09 10.93 6.45
C LYS A 260 14.43 10.20 5.15
N TYR A 261 15.31 9.21 5.18
CA TYR A 261 15.71 8.42 4.01
C TYR A 261 15.05 7.05 3.96
N ILE A 262 14.40 6.64 5.05
CA ILE A 262 13.68 5.36 5.11
C ILE A 262 12.52 5.40 4.13
N LYS A 263 12.44 4.37 3.29
CA LYS A 263 11.38 4.15 2.33
C LYS A 263 10.41 3.09 2.86
N ALA A 264 9.17 3.15 2.40
CA ALA A 264 8.20 2.09 2.65
C ALA A 264 8.75 0.73 2.18
N ALA A 265 8.49 -0.32 2.97
CA ALA A 265 8.74 -1.68 2.52
C ALA A 265 7.96 -1.95 1.21
N LYS A 266 8.52 -2.76 0.32
CA LYS A 266 7.90 -3.04 -1.00
C LYS A 266 6.45 -3.47 -0.81
N GLY A 267 5.53 -2.79 -1.48
CA GLY A 267 4.09 -3.07 -1.41
C GLY A 267 3.44 -2.87 -0.03
N ARG A 268 3.99 -2.03 0.85
CA ARG A 268 3.41 -1.67 2.16
C ARG A 268 3.16 -0.17 2.25
N LEU A 269 1.96 0.25 1.86
CA LEU A 269 1.52 1.63 1.66
C LEU A 269 2.55 2.42 0.87
N GLU A 270 3.05 1.78 -0.19
CA GLU A 270 4.11 2.30 -1.03
C GLU A 270 3.51 3.30 -2.03
N CYS A 271 3.89 4.57 -1.94
CA CYS A 271 3.51 5.57 -2.93
C CYS A 271 4.32 5.34 -4.21
N ILE A 272 3.68 4.79 -5.24
CA ILE A 272 4.33 4.49 -6.52
C ILE A 272 4.45 5.73 -7.40
N LYS A 273 3.44 6.62 -7.34
CA LYS A 273 3.41 7.83 -8.16
C LYS A 273 2.61 8.94 -7.48
N LYS A 274 3.20 10.14 -7.47
CA LYS A 274 2.51 11.42 -7.28
C LYS A 274 2.31 12.05 -8.67
N LEU A 275 1.08 12.43 -8.98
CA LEU A 275 0.70 13.06 -10.25
C LEU A 275 0.73 14.59 -10.13
N LYS A 276 0.84 15.29 -11.27
CA LYS A 276 0.85 16.77 -11.33
C LYS A 276 -0.44 17.37 -10.73
N ASN A 277 -1.57 16.67 -10.88
CA ASN A 277 -2.88 17.02 -10.34
C ASN A 277 -3.04 16.76 -8.82
N ASN A 278 -1.93 16.57 -8.09
CA ASN A 278 -1.89 16.25 -6.65
C ASN A 278 -2.47 14.88 -6.27
N SER A 279 -2.87 14.05 -7.25
CA SER A 279 -3.34 12.71 -6.98
C SER A 279 -2.18 11.75 -6.71
N ARG A 280 -2.43 10.71 -5.91
CA ARG A 280 -1.41 9.72 -5.52
C ARG A 280 -1.89 8.30 -5.77
N ILE A 281 -0.96 7.46 -6.20
CA ILE A 281 -1.19 6.04 -6.46
C ILE A 281 -0.36 5.23 -5.47
N PHE A 282 -1.04 4.46 -4.62
CA PHE A 282 -0.43 3.62 -3.60
C PHE A 282 -0.63 2.13 -3.91
N VAL A 283 0.35 1.33 -3.54
CA VAL A 283 0.25 -0.14 -3.52
C VAL A 283 0.39 -0.63 -2.08
N ASP A 284 -0.52 -1.50 -1.64
CA ASP A 284 -0.48 -2.09 -0.31
C ASP A 284 -0.87 -3.58 -0.30
N PHE A 285 -0.34 -4.32 0.68
CA PHE A 285 -0.59 -5.75 0.89
C PHE A 285 -1.85 -6.04 1.72
N ALA A 286 -2.68 -5.05 2.02
CA ALA A 286 -3.89 -5.20 2.80
C ALA A 286 -4.87 -6.19 2.13
N HIS A 287 -4.84 -7.43 2.62
CA HIS A 287 -5.65 -8.57 2.14
C HIS A 287 -6.55 -9.15 3.24
N THR A 288 -6.67 -8.44 4.37
CA THR A 288 -7.58 -8.77 5.48
C THR A 288 -8.49 -7.56 5.76
N PRO A 289 -9.68 -7.75 6.37
CA PRO A 289 -10.59 -6.65 6.71
C PRO A 289 -9.90 -5.56 7.54
N ASP A 290 -9.24 -5.93 8.64
CA ASP A 290 -8.51 -5.00 9.51
C ASP A 290 -7.40 -4.23 8.76
N ALA A 291 -6.60 -4.92 7.95
CA ALA A 291 -5.53 -4.27 7.20
C ALA A 291 -6.09 -3.26 6.18
N LEU A 292 -7.16 -3.63 5.48
CA LEU A 292 -7.80 -2.79 4.49
C LEU A 292 -8.42 -1.54 5.13
N GLU A 293 -9.19 -1.72 6.20
CA GLU A 293 -9.80 -0.63 6.94
C GLU A 293 -8.74 0.32 7.50
N ARG A 294 -7.67 -0.22 8.10
CA ARG A 294 -6.60 0.62 8.65
C ARG A 294 -5.92 1.45 7.58
N VAL A 295 -5.63 0.88 6.41
CA VAL A 295 -5.02 1.62 5.30
C VAL A 295 -5.95 2.74 4.81
N LEU A 296 -7.23 2.43 4.58
CA LEU A 296 -8.22 3.40 4.10
C LEU A 296 -8.45 4.55 5.10
N LYS A 297 -8.62 4.23 6.40
CA LYS A 297 -8.72 5.24 7.46
C LYS A 297 -7.50 6.16 7.50
N ASN A 298 -6.29 5.59 7.40
CA ASN A 298 -5.06 6.37 7.45
C ASN A 298 -4.89 7.29 6.24
N LEU A 299 -5.21 6.80 5.03
CA LEU A 299 -5.20 7.63 3.82
C LEU A 299 -6.23 8.75 3.90
N LYS A 300 -7.44 8.45 4.41
CA LYS A 300 -8.49 9.45 4.60
C LYS A 300 -8.09 10.50 5.62
N PHE A 301 -7.58 10.08 6.78
CA PHE A 301 -7.13 10.97 7.84
C PHE A 301 -5.97 11.87 7.41
N GLN A 302 -4.93 11.30 6.77
CA GLN A 302 -3.73 12.04 6.41
C GLN A 302 -3.94 13.04 5.27
N PHE A 303 -4.79 12.70 4.29
CA PHE A 303 -4.93 13.52 3.08
C PHE A 303 -6.26 14.24 2.96
N ASN A 304 -7.30 13.77 3.63
CA ASN A 304 -8.68 14.20 3.46
C ASN A 304 -9.15 14.24 1.99
N LYS A 305 -8.81 13.18 1.21
CA LYS A 305 -9.12 13.06 -0.22
C LYS A 305 -10.15 11.96 -0.49
N ASN A 306 -10.74 11.99 -1.68
CA ASN A 306 -11.50 10.85 -2.20
C ASN A 306 -10.56 9.71 -2.55
N ILE A 307 -10.96 8.48 -2.21
CA ILE A 307 -10.17 7.27 -2.44
C ILE A 307 -10.92 6.39 -3.44
N SER A 308 -10.23 5.98 -4.50
CA SER A 308 -10.64 4.86 -5.35
C SER A 308 -9.78 3.64 -5.02
N ILE A 309 -10.35 2.44 -5.11
CA ILE A 309 -9.64 1.21 -4.77
C ILE A 309 -9.73 0.13 -5.85
N VAL A 310 -8.59 -0.49 -6.17
CA VAL A 310 -8.52 -1.75 -6.93
C VAL A 310 -8.16 -2.87 -5.97
N PHE A 311 -9.02 -3.88 -5.82
CA PHE A 311 -8.73 -5.01 -4.94
C PHE A 311 -9.47 -6.30 -5.34
N GLY A 312 -9.02 -7.40 -4.76
CA GLY A 312 -9.62 -8.73 -4.85
C GLY A 312 -9.34 -9.53 -3.57
N CYS A 313 -9.72 -10.80 -3.54
CA CYS A 313 -9.34 -11.73 -2.47
C CYS A 313 -8.70 -12.98 -3.06
N GLY A 314 -7.79 -13.60 -2.31
CA GLY A 314 -7.24 -14.90 -2.67
C GLY A 314 -8.27 -16.04 -2.48
N GLY A 315 -8.22 -17.02 -3.38
CA GLY A 315 -8.92 -18.30 -3.21
C GLY A 315 -8.20 -19.23 -2.25
N ASP A 316 -8.86 -20.30 -1.82
CA ASP A 316 -8.35 -21.31 -0.86
C ASP A 316 -7.86 -20.67 0.46
N ARG A 317 -8.59 -19.66 0.94
CA ARG A 317 -8.32 -18.88 2.16
C ARG A 317 -9.63 -18.64 2.90
N ASP A 318 -9.57 -18.00 4.08
CA ASP A 318 -10.77 -17.60 4.86
C ASP A 318 -11.79 -16.88 3.95
N LYS A 319 -12.89 -17.56 3.64
CA LYS A 319 -13.99 -17.06 2.81
C LYS A 319 -14.83 -16.02 3.55
N GLY A 320 -14.90 -16.11 4.88
CA GLY A 320 -15.72 -15.25 5.74
C GLY A 320 -15.31 -13.77 5.70
N LYS A 321 -14.06 -13.48 5.32
CA LYS A 321 -13.57 -12.09 5.23
C LYS A 321 -14.06 -11.33 3.99
N ARG A 322 -14.52 -12.03 2.94
CA ARG A 322 -14.72 -11.46 1.60
C ARG A 322 -15.80 -10.37 1.58
N SER A 323 -16.97 -10.65 2.15
CA SER A 323 -18.06 -9.66 2.19
C SER A 323 -17.67 -8.48 3.08
N THR A 324 -17.02 -8.72 4.22
CA THR A 324 -16.55 -7.65 5.11
C THR A 324 -15.56 -6.72 4.40
N MET A 325 -14.65 -7.24 3.58
CA MET A 325 -13.75 -6.40 2.77
C MET A 325 -14.50 -5.54 1.75
N GLY A 326 -15.54 -6.09 1.10
CA GLY A 326 -16.43 -5.33 0.22
C GLY A 326 -17.17 -4.19 0.94
N TYR A 327 -17.65 -4.46 2.16
CA TYR A 327 -18.30 -3.47 3.00
C TYR A 327 -17.35 -2.35 3.44
N ILE A 328 -16.16 -2.71 3.91
CA ILE A 328 -15.11 -1.74 4.29
C ILE A 328 -14.74 -0.85 3.10
N ALA A 329 -14.54 -1.43 1.91
CA ALA A 329 -14.25 -0.67 0.71
C ALA A 329 -15.37 0.34 0.42
N SER A 330 -16.63 -0.07 0.56
CA SER A 330 -17.81 0.79 0.32
C SER A 330 -17.91 1.95 1.30
N LYS A 331 -17.51 1.72 2.56
CA LYS A 331 -17.54 2.74 3.62
C LYS A 331 -16.54 3.87 3.39
N TYR A 332 -15.38 3.58 2.81
CA TYR A 332 -14.27 4.54 2.74
C TYR A 332 -13.90 5.02 1.33
N CYS A 333 -14.36 4.34 0.28
CA CYS A 333 -13.98 4.65 -1.10
C CYS A 333 -15.14 5.30 -1.85
N LYS A 334 -14.80 6.21 -2.75
CA LYS A 334 -15.72 6.80 -3.75
C LYS A 334 -16.03 5.80 -4.87
N LYS A 335 -15.05 4.98 -5.26
CA LYS A 335 -15.17 4.03 -6.36
C LYS A 335 -14.38 2.76 -6.11
N ILE A 336 -14.97 1.62 -6.48
CA ILE A 336 -14.37 0.29 -6.30
C ILE A 336 -14.17 -0.36 -7.67
N TYR A 337 -12.99 -0.93 -7.88
CA TYR A 337 -12.65 -1.80 -9.00
C TYR A 337 -12.38 -3.20 -8.44
N LEU A 338 -13.38 -4.07 -8.54
CA LEU A 338 -13.35 -5.45 -8.05
C LEU A 338 -12.71 -6.35 -9.10
N THR A 339 -11.66 -7.07 -8.72
CA THR A 339 -10.89 -7.91 -9.66
C THR A 339 -10.32 -9.16 -9.02
N ASP A 340 -9.63 -9.97 -9.83
CA ASP A 340 -8.97 -11.20 -9.39
C ASP A 340 -7.64 -10.87 -8.70
N ASP A 341 -7.37 -11.54 -7.57
CA ASP A 341 -6.09 -11.49 -6.86
C ASP A 341 -5.26 -12.73 -7.22
N ASN A 342 -5.22 -13.72 -6.33
CA ASN A 342 -4.73 -15.08 -6.57
C ASN A 342 -5.89 -16.07 -6.38
N PRO A 343 -6.67 -16.40 -7.43
CA PRO A 343 -7.77 -17.34 -7.30
C PRO A 343 -7.36 -18.75 -6.87
N ARG A 344 -6.12 -19.17 -7.14
CA ARG A 344 -5.65 -20.54 -6.85
C ARG A 344 -6.59 -21.58 -7.47
N PHE A 345 -6.99 -22.62 -6.74
CA PHE A 345 -7.87 -23.66 -7.27
C PHE A 345 -9.36 -23.30 -7.17
N GLU A 346 -9.69 -22.16 -6.54
CA GLU A 346 -11.07 -21.69 -6.42
C GLU A 346 -11.51 -20.88 -7.65
N ASN A 347 -12.79 -21.02 -8.02
CA ASN A 347 -13.37 -20.28 -9.15
C ASN A 347 -13.28 -18.75 -8.92
N PRO A 348 -12.59 -17.97 -9.77
CA PRO A 348 -12.45 -16.53 -9.58
C PRO A 348 -13.78 -15.78 -9.51
N LYS A 349 -14.80 -16.23 -10.27
CA LYS A 349 -16.14 -15.63 -10.26
C LYS A 349 -16.80 -15.79 -8.89
N SER A 350 -16.71 -16.95 -8.25
CA SER A 350 -17.33 -17.16 -6.94
C SER A 350 -16.69 -16.29 -5.86
N ILE A 351 -15.37 -16.08 -5.93
CA ILE A 351 -14.64 -15.16 -5.05
C ILE A 351 -15.18 -13.73 -5.20
N ARG A 352 -15.26 -13.22 -6.43
CA ARG A 352 -15.79 -11.86 -6.68
C ARG A 352 -17.24 -11.72 -6.24
N GLN A 353 -18.09 -12.73 -6.48
CA GLN A 353 -19.47 -12.72 -6.00
C GLN A 353 -19.56 -12.66 -4.46
N ALA A 354 -18.69 -13.37 -3.75
CA ALA A 354 -18.66 -13.32 -2.29
C ALA A 354 -18.23 -11.93 -1.75
N ILE A 355 -17.32 -11.24 -2.45
CA ILE A 355 -16.94 -9.86 -2.11
C ILE A 355 -18.09 -8.90 -2.40
N LYS A 356 -18.74 -9.05 -3.58
CA LYS A 356 -19.85 -8.23 -4.05
C LYS A 356 -21.00 -8.15 -3.03
N LYS A 357 -21.28 -9.23 -2.30
CA LYS A 357 -22.32 -9.25 -1.24
C LYS A 357 -22.14 -8.14 -0.20
N GLY A 358 -20.91 -7.69 0.05
CA GLY A 358 -20.63 -6.59 0.96
C GLY A 358 -20.56 -5.21 0.32
N ILE A 359 -20.50 -5.11 -1.02
CA ILE A 359 -20.36 -3.82 -1.70
C ILE A 359 -21.71 -3.09 -1.71
N LYS A 360 -21.73 -1.83 -1.26
CA LYS A 360 -22.94 -1.00 -1.09
C LYS A 360 -22.97 0.26 -1.96
N ILE A 361 -21.95 0.47 -2.79
CA ILE A 361 -21.83 1.60 -3.70
C ILE A 361 -21.58 1.08 -5.12
N ASP A 362 -21.67 1.96 -6.11
CA ASP A 362 -21.32 1.61 -7.49
C ASP A 362 -19.86 1.14 -7.59
N PHE A 363 -19.67 0.08 -8.38
CA PHE A 363 -18.38 -0.56 -8.57
C PHE A 363 -18.25 -1.10 -9.99
N ILE A 364 -17.00 -1.29 -10.41
CA ILE A 364 -16.66 -1.91 -11.69
C ILE A 364 -16.07 -3.29 -11.40
N GLU A 365 -16.67 -4.34 -11.95
CA GLU A 365 -16.13 -5.70 -11.88
C GLU A 365 -15.36 -6.04 -13.16
N THR A 366 -14.15 -6.58 -13.02
CA THR A 366 -13.40 -7.14 -14.14
C THR A 366 -12.51 -8.28 -13.69
N LYS A 367 -12.41 -9.35 -14.49
CA LYS A 367 -11.49 -10.47 -14.23
C LYS A 367 -10.02 -10.03 -14.28
N SER A 368 -9.70 -9.07 -15.14
CA SER A 368 -8.32 -8.67 -15.39
C SER A 368 -7.84 -7.60 -14.41
N ARG A 369 -6.97 -7.99 -13.48
CA ARG A 369 -6.33 -7.06 -12.53
C ARG A 369 -5.55 -5.97 -13.23
N LYS A 370 -4.85 -6.32 -14.31
CA LYS A 370 -4.17 -5.37 -15.20
C LYS A 370 -5.13 -4.29 -15.70
N PHE A 371 -6.26 -4.71 -16.26
CA PHE A 371 -7.26 -3.80 -16.81
C PHE A 371 -7.89 -2.94 -15.71
N ALA A 372 -8.21 -3.52 -14.55
CA ALA A 372 -8.71 -2.78 -13.39
C ALA A 372 -7.77 -1.64 -12.98
N ILE A 373 -6.46 -1.93 -12.86
CA ILE A 373 -5.44 -0.94 -12.52
C ILE A 373 -5.37 0.15 -13.60
N GLN A 374 -5.31 -0.22 -14.87
CA GLN A 374 -5.23 0.74 -15.97
C GLN A 374 -6.46 1.64 -16.04
N LEU A 375 -7.65 1.07 -15.87
CA LEU A 375 -8.91 1.82 -15.85
C LEU A 375 -8.96 2.76 -14.64
N ALA A 376 -8.61 2.28 -13.45
CA ALA A 376 -8.60 3.09 -12.25
C ALA A 376 -7.60 4.25 -12.31
N ILE A 377 -6.42 4.05 -12.92
CA ILE A 377 -5.49 5.15 -13.19
C ILE A 377 -6.08 6.11 -14.21
N LYS A 378 -6.78 5.61 -15.24
CA LYS A 378 -7.42 6.46 -16.26
C LYS A 378 -8.56 7.31 -15.72
N GLU A 379 -9.27 6.83 -14.71
CA GLU A 379 -10.42 7.51 -14.12
C GLU A 379 -10.06 8.27 -12.84
N LEU A 380 -8.78 8.30 -12.46
CA LEU A 380 -8.33 9.00 -11.26
C LEU A 380 -8.46 10.51 -11.44
N GLY A 381 -9.34 11.13 -10.65
CA GLY A 381 -9.63 12.56 -10.70
C GLY A 381 -8.52 13.45 -10.13
N TYR A 382 -8.78 14.75 -10.08
CA TYR A 382 -7.92 15.75 -9.45
C TYR A 382 -7.90 15.57 -7.93
N ASN A 383 -6.70 15.69 -7.32
CA ASN A 383 -6.54 15.63 -5.87
C ASN A 383 -7.16 14.37 -5.22
N GLU A 384 -7.13 13.22 -5.91
CA GLU A 384 -7.67 11.95 -5.45
C GLU A 384 -6.57 10.95 -5.08
N ILE A 385 -6.94 9.86 -4.42
CA ILE A 385 -6.06 8.76 -4.10
C ILE A 385 -6.54 7.50 -4.81
N LEU A 386 -5.63 6.80 -5.48
CA LEU A 386 -5.85 5.44 -5.95
C LEU A 386 -5.06 4.48 -5.05
N LEU A 387 -5.76 3.54 -4.42
CA LEU A 387 -5.16 2.44 -3.67
C LEU A 387 -5.30 1.14 -4.47
N ILE A 388 -4.18 0.46 -4.74
CA ILE A 388 -4.18 -0.91 -5.24
C ILE A 388 -3.82 -1.82 -4.06
N ALA A 389 -4.79 -2.63 -3.60
CA ALA A 389 -4.66 -3.45 -2.40
C ALA A 389 -4.72 -4.95 -2.70
N GLY A 390 -4.23 -5.77 -1.77
CA GLY A 390 -4.25 -7.24 -1.82
C GLY A 390 -2.85 -7.82 -2.05
N LYS A 391 -2.29 -7.66 -3.25
CA LYS A 391 -1.02 -8.30 -3.66
C LYS A 391 0.24 -7.65 -3.12
N GLY A 392 0.25 -6.33 -2.96
CA GLY A 392 1.38 -5.57 -2.44
C GLY A 392 2.69 -5.81 -3.22
N HIS A 393 3.56 -6.68 -2.69
CA HIS A 393 4.89 -6.98 -3.23
C HIS A 393 4.93 -8.22 -4.14
N GLU A 394 3.86 -9.00 -4.20
CA GLU A 394 3.80 -10.21 -4.99
C GLU A 394 4.04 -9.93 -6.49
N GLN A 395 4.71 -10.87 -7.15
CA GLN A 395 5.12 -10.76 -8.56
C GLN A 395 4.43 -11.77 -9.49
N TYR A 396 3.41 -12.48 -8.99
CA TYR A 396 2.67 -13.50 -9.73
C TYR A 396 1.17 -13.46 -9.40
N GLN A 397 0.32 -13.92 -10.31
CA GLN A 397 -1.06 -14.34 -10.04
C GLN A 397 -1.20 -15.84 -10.20
N ASP A 398 -1.72 -16.51 -9.17
CA ASP A 398 -1.93 -17.96 -9.15
C ASP A 398 -3.33 -18.33 -9.68
N PHE A 399 -3.39 -19.17 -10.73
CA PHE A 399 -4.60 -19.74 -11.32
C PHE A 399 -4.46 -21.26 -11.44
N GLY A 400 -4.94 -22.00 -10.45
CA GLY A 400 -4.72 -23.43 -10.29
C GLY A 400 -3.22 -23.75 -10.32
N LEU A 401 -2.80 -24.56 -11.30
CA LEU A 401 -1.40 -24.92 -11.53
C LEU A 401 -0.60 -23.81 -12.26
N LYS A 402 -1.25 -22.84 -12.89
CA LYS A 402 -0.60 -21.78 -13.67
C LYS A 402 -0.22 -20.60 -12.76
N LYS A 403 1.04 -20.17 -12.84
CA LYS A 403 1.52 -18.92 -12.20
C LYS A 403 1.89 -17.92 -13.28
N ILE A 404 1.15 -16.81 -13.33
CA ILE A 404 1.34 -15.77 -14.34
C ILE A 404 2.15 -14.63 -13.73
N HIS A 405 3.25 -14.23 -14.35
CA HIS A 405 4.01 -13.06 -13.90
C HIS A 405 3.15 -11.79 -13.92
N PHE A 406 2.99 -11.16 -12.75
CA PHE A 406 2.15 -9.99 -12.59
C PHE A 406 2.53 -9.20 -11.33
N SER A 407 2.68 -7.88 -11.45
CA SER A 407 3.05 -7.00 -10.33
C SER A 407 2.32 -5.68 -10.43
N ASP A 408 1.55 -5.34 -9.38
CA ASP A 408 0.78 -4.09 -9.30
C ASP A 408 1.68 -2.87 -9.59
N LYS A 409 2.84 -2.82 -8.93
CA LYS A 409 3.84 -1.76 -9.11
C LYS A 409 4.36 -1.69 -10.53
N SER A 410 4.64 -2.83 -11.16
CA SER A 410 5.14 -2.87 -12.54
C SER A 410 4.07 -2.41 -13.53
N GLU A 411 2.81 -2.80 -13.36
CA GLU A 411 1.72 -2.37 -14.24
C GLU A 411 1.45 -0.86 -14.14
N ILE A 412 1.53 -0.28 -12.94
CA ILE A 412 1.44 1.18 -12.75
C ILE A 412 2.60 1.88 -13.49
N LYS A 413 3.83 1.38 -13.35
CA LYS A 413 5.01 1.97 -14.03
C LYS A 413 4.88 1.89 -15.55
N LYS A 414 4.50 0.72 -16.09
CA LYS A 414 4.30 0.51 -17.53
C LYS A 414 3.26 1.47 -18.11
N PHE A 415 2.16 1.71 -17.39
CA PHE A 415 1.13 2.66 -17.82
C PHE A 415 1.69 4.06 -18.09
N PHE A 416 2.55 4.58 -17.19
CA PHE A 416 3.13 5.91 -17.35
C PHE A 416 4.30 5.97 -18.35
N ILE A 417 5.03 4.87 -18.56
CA ILE A 417 6.06 4.79 -19.60
C ILE A 417 5.41 4.88 -20.98
N ASN A 418 4.36 4.08 -21.22
CA ASN A 418 3.66 4.08 -22.52
C ASN A 418 2.97 5.42 -22.82
N LYS A 419 2.49 6.14 -21.80
CA LYS A 419 1.91 7.48 -21.98
C LYS A 419 2.93 8.58 -22.27
N LYS A 420 4.19 8.48 -21.83
CA LYS A 420 5.23 9.44 -22.24
C LYS A 420 5.43 9.45 -23.76
N LYS A 421 5.17 8.32 -24.45
CA LYS A 421 5.18 8.23 -25.92
C LYS A 421 3.91 8.80 -26.60
N GLN A 422 2.83 9.11 -25.86
CA GLN A 422 1.52 9.55 -26.41
C GLN A 422 1.15 11.03 -26.09
N ALA A 423 2.13 11.85 -25.72
CA ALA A 423 2.02 13.31 -25.56
C ALA A 423 1.10 13.87 -24.43
N ALA A 424 1.46 15.08 -24.00
CA ALA A 424 1.29 15.65 -22.67
C ALA A 424 -0.07 16.27 -22.29
N ASN A 425 -1.10 16.23 -23.15
CA ASN A 425 -2.33 17.02 -22.93
C ASN A 425 -3.65 16.21 -22.85
N SER A 426 -3.64 14.89 -23.04
CA SER A 426 -4.90 14.13 -23.26
C SER A 426 -5.66 13.67 -22.00
N PHE A 427 -5.07 13.78 -20.79
CA PHE A 427 -5.65 13.16 -19.59
C PHE A 427 -6.69 14.02 -18.85
N TRP A 428 -6.57 15.36 -18.94
CA TRP A 428 -7.43 16.27 -18.21
C TRP A 428 -8.80 16.44 -18.88
N HIS A 429 -8.82 16.46 -20.21
CA HIS A 429 -10.03 16.72 -21.00
C HIS A 429 -11.09 15.61 -20.88
N SER A 430 -10.69 14.34 -20.68
CA SER A 430 -11.67 13.24 -20.56
C SER A 430 -12.45 13.24 -19.25
N CYS A 431 -11.88 13.76 -18.16
CA CYS A 431 -12.57 13.88 -16.87
C CYS A 431 -13.54 15.06 -16.89
N ILE A 432 -13.09 16.22 -17.39
CA ILE A 432 -13.89 17.44 -17.50
C ILE A 432 -15.09 17.23 -18.44
N THR A 433 -14.89 16.56 -19.58
CA THR A 433 -16.01 16.29 -20.52
C THR A 433 -17.05 15.34 -19.95
N SER A 434 -16.66 14.36 -19.12
CA SER A 434 -17.65 13.47 -18.47
C SER A 434 -18.48 14.16 -17.39
N GLU A 435 -17.95 15.23 -16.79
CA GLU A 435 -18.67 16.05 -15.80
C GLU A 435 -19.69 16.97 -16.48
N VAL A 436 -19.30 17.60 -17.59
CA VAL A 436 -20.10 18.63 -18.27
C VAL A 436 -21.06 18.06 -19.31
N PHE A 437 -20.69 16.94 -19.95
CA PHE A 437 -21.44 16.31 -21.04
C PHE A 437 -21.75 14.84 -20.71
N SER A 438 -22.29 14.58 -19.52
CA SER A 438 -22.54 13.25 -18.95
C SER A 438 -23.30 12.28 -19.89
N ASN A 439 -24.19 12.81 -20.74
CA ASN A 439 -25.00 12.03 -21.70
C ASN A 439 -24.23 11.62 -22.97
N TYR A 440 -22.95 11.98 -23.11
CA TYR A 440 -22.15 11.68 -24.28
C TYR A 440 -20.96 10.78 -23.92
N ASN A 441 -20.59 9.89 -24.85
CA ASN A 441 -19.39 9.07 -24.71
C ASN A 441 -18.16 9.95 -24.46
N ARG A 442 -17.30 9.54 -23.52
CA ARG A 442 -16.05 10.26 -23.20
C ARG A 442 -15.22 10.50 -24.44
N PHE A 443 -14.73 11.73 -24.58
CA PHE A 443 -13.85 12.12 -25.67
C PHE A 443 -12.75 13.07 -25.16
N SER A 444 -11.71 13.25 -25.96
CA SER A 444 -10.59 14.14 -25.67
C SER A 444 -10.49 15.20 -26.74
N PHE A 445 -10.29 16.45 -26.35
CA PHE A 445 -10.00 17.55 -27.26
C PHE A 445 -8.64 18.17 -26.96
N ASN A 446 -8.10 18.96 -27.89
CA ASN A 446 -6.83 19.68 -27.74
C ASN A 446 -7.02 21.17 -27.42
N ASN A 447 -8.12 21.76 -27.91
CA ASN A 447 -8.47 23.16 -27.68
C ASN A 447 -10.00 23.37 -27.70
N VAL A 448 -10.47 24.51 -27.20
CA VAL A 448 -11.87 24.96 -27.28
C VAL A 448 -11.92 26.24 -28.11
N SER A 449 -12.90 26.35 -29.03
CA SER A 449 -13.07 27.56 -29.84
C SER A 449 -14.54 27.88 -30.07
N ILE A 450 -14.85 29.18 -30.17
CA ILE A 450 -16.13 29.73 -30.65
C ILE A 450 -16.01 30.30 -32.07
N ASN A 451 -14.80 30.29 -32.64
CA ASN A 451 -14.49 30.78 -33.97
C ASN A 451 -13.98 29.62 -34.86
N SER A 452 -14.73 29.28 -35.90
CA SER A 452 -14.40 28.19 -36.82
C SER A 452 -13.03 28.38 -37.47
N LYS A 453 -12.57 29.61 -37.66
CA LYS A 453 -11.24 29.89 -38.23
C LYS A 453 -10.08 29.48 -37.33
N GLN A 454 -10.29 29.38 -36.02
CA GLN A 454 -9.29 28.96 -35.03
C GLN A 454 -9.38 27.47 -34.69
N VAL A 455 -10.30 26.74 -35.33
CA VAL A 455 -10.44 25.29 -35.12
C VAL A 455 -9.28 24.57 -35.81
N ASN A 456 -8.70 23.62 -35.08
CA ASN A 456 -7.66 22.71 -35.56
C ASN A 456 -7.94 21.27 -35.08
N PHE A 457 -7.02 20.35 -35.39
CA PHE A 457 -7.14 18.93 -35.07
C PHE A 457 -7.53 18.66 -33.61
N LYS A 458 -8.66 17.97 -33.45
CA LYS A 458 -9.31 17.63 -32.17
C LYS A 458 -9.79 18.82 -31.34
N SER A 459 -10.22 19.92 -31.96
CA SER A 459 -10.86 21.01 -31.21
C SER A 459 -12.29 20.67 -30.78
N LEU A 460 -12.76 21.27 -29.68
CA LEU A 460 -14.17 21.32 -29.29
C LEU A 460 -14.73 22.69 -29.72
N PHE A 461 -15.64 22.69 -30.69
CA PHE A 461 -16.24 23.92 -31.21
C PHE A 461 -17.59 24.22 -30.55
N PHE A 462 -17.81 25.44 -30.09
CA PHE A 462 -19.10 25.88 -29.53
C PHE A 462 -19.82 26.80 -30.52
N ALA A 463 -20.97 26.37 -31.01
CA ALA A 463 -21.83 27.18 -31.86
C ALA A 463 -22.61 28.20 -31.02
N ILE A 464 -22.00 29.36 -30.73
CA ILE A 464 -22.63 30.44 -29.96
C ILE A 464 -23.31 31.42 -30.91
N LYS A 465 -24.56 31.78 -30.61
CA LYS A 465 -25.28 32.85 -31.32
C LYS A 465 -24.86 34.21 -30.74
N GLY A 466 -24.11 34.99 -31.52
CA GLY A 466 -23.77 36.39 -31.20
C GLY A 466 -24.78 37.38 -31.78
N LYS A 467 -24.57 38.69 -31.51
CA LYS A 467 -25.44 39.77 -32.01
C LYS A 467 -25.41 39.91 -33.55
N ARG A 468 -24.26 39.66 -34.19
CA ARG A 468 -24.05 39.84 -35.64
C ARG A 468 -23.88 38.53 -36.42
N LYS A 469 -23.46 37.44 -35.77
CA LYS A 469 -23.16 36.14 -36.41
C LYS A 469 -23.66 35.00 -35.54
N ASP A 470 -24.28 33.99 -36.15
CA ASP A 470 -24.67 32.75 -35.49
C ASP A 470 -23.61 31.67 -35.74
N GLY A 471 -22.96 31.17 -34.68
CA GLY A 471 -21.96 30.12 -34.74
C GLY A 471 -22.46 28.82 -35.38
N HIS A 472 -23.78 28.59 -35.40
CA HIS A 472 -24.37 27.41 -36.06
C HIS A 472 -24.12 27.39 -37.57
N ASN A 473 -23.94 28.55 -38.19
CA ASN A 473 -23.67 28.65 -39.63
C ASN A 473 -22.27 28.13 -39.99
N PHE A 474 -21.36 27.99 -39.01
CA PHE A 474 -19.96 27.63 -39.23
C PHE A 474 -19.62 26.19 -38.80
N ILE A 475 -20.63 25.37 -38.50
CA ILE A 475 -20.41 23.99 -38.02
C ILE A 475 -19.69 23.13 -39.06
N LYS A 476 -20.11 23.21 -40.33
CA LYS A 476 -19.48 22.44 -41.42
C LYS A 476 -17.99 22.80 -41.56
N GLU A 477 -17.67 24.11 -41.50
CA GLU A 477 -16.29 24.61 -41.54
C GLU A 477 -15.47 24.08 -40.36
N ALA A 478 -16.01 24.14 -39.14
CA ALA A 478 -15.33 23.64 -37.95
C ALA A 478 -15.04 22.14 -38.03
N ILE A 479 -15.97 21.34 -38.54
CA ILE A 479 -15.77 19.89 -38.74
C ILE A 479 -14.69 19.65 -39.79
N ALA A 480 -14.75 20.35 -40.93
CA ALA A 480 -13.75 20.23 -42.00
C ALA A 480 -12.33 20.57 -41.50
N LYS A 481 -12.20 21.56 -40.59
CA LYS A 481 -10.93 21.94 -39.95
C LYS A 481 -10.47 21.02 -38.82
N GLY A 482 -11.19 19.94 -38.55
CA GLY A 482 -10.76 18.89 -37.63
C GLY A 482 -11.37 18.96 -36.23
N ALA A 483 -12.54 19.59 -36.06
CA ALA A 483 -13.27 19.50 -34.80
C ALA A 483 -13.54 18.04 -34.38
N GLU A 484 -13.21 17.71 -33.13
CA GLU A 484 -13.54 16.41 -32.54
C GLU A 484 -15.05 16.33 -32.30
N LYS A 485 -15.62 17.38 -31.71
CA LYS A 485 -17.04 17.54 -31.42
C LYS A 485 -17.46 18.99 -31.59
N VAL A 486 -18.76 19.18 -31.84
CA VAL A 486 -19.39 20.50 -31.96
C VAL A 486 -20.59 20.60 -31.02
N VAL A 487 -20.60 21.61 -30.16
CA VAL A 487 -21.66 21.87 -29.19
C VAL A 487 -22.69 22.82 -29.81
N VAL A 488 -23.95 22.38 -29.85
CA VAL A 488 -25.07 23.07 -30.52
C VAL A 488 -26.30 23.10 -29.63
N ASN A 489 -27.18 24.09 -29.81
CA ASN A 489 -28.49 24.11 -29.18
C ASN A 489 -29.66 24.12 -30.17
N LYS A 490 -29.38 24.01 -31.46
CA LYS A 490 -30.38 23.87 -32.53
C LYS A 490 -30.20 22.55 -33.28
N SER A 491 -31.27 22.07 -33.90
CA SER A 491 -31.20 20.95 -34.83
C SER A 491 -30.31 21.32 -36.03
N THR A 492 -29.45 20.39 -36.42
CA THR A 492 -28.44 20.60 -37.48
C THR A 492 -28.52 19.43 -38.44
N ARG A 493 -28.99 19.69 -39.67
CA ARG A 493 -29.18 18.68 -40.72
C ARG A 493 -27.88 18.45 -41.49
N GLY A 494 -27.65 17.23 -41.97
CA GLY A 494 -26.50 16.87 -42.81
C GLY A 494 -25.16 16.78 -42.07
N ILE A 495 -25.17 16.61 -40.75
CA ILE A 495 -23.97 16.42 -39.92
C ILE A 495 -24.11 15.11 -39.13
N ASN A 496 -23.02 14.32 -39.07
CA ASN A 496 -22.98 13.08 -38.30
C ASN A 496 -23.33 13.33 -36.83
N SER A 497 -24.38 12.65 -36.32
CA SER A 497 -24.85 12.79 -34.94
C SER A 497 -23.75 12.48 -33.91
N LYS A 498 -22.80 11.60 -34.24
CA LYS A 498 -21.65 11.29 -33.38
C LYS A 498 -20.69 12.47 -33.20
N LYS A 499 -20.72 13.48 -34.07
CA LYS A 499 -19.90 14.70 -33.94
C LYS A 499 -20.58 15.81 -33.14
N LEU A 500 -21.87 15.69 -32.87
CA LEU A 500 -22.66 16.75 -32.24
C LEU A 500 -22.85 16.49 -30.74
N ILE A 501 -22.79 17.56 -29.95
CA ILE A 501 -23.22 17.62 -28.57
C ILE A 501 -24.38 18.61 -28.51
N ARG A 502 -25.59 18.10 -28.33
CA ARG A 502 -26.80 18.91 -28.12
C ARG A 502 -26.93 19.28 -26.66
N VAL A 503 -27.07 20.58 -26.41
CA VAL A 503 -27.32 21.17 -25.09
C VAL A 503 -28.45 22.20 -25.20
N PRO A 504 -29.20 22.49 -24.12
CA PRO A 504 -30.23 23.53 -24.15
C PRO A 504 -29.66 24.93 -24.47
N ASN A 505 -28.46 25.24 -23.99
CA ASN A 505 -27.81 26.54 -24.20
C ASN A 505 -26.29 26.37 -24.34
N THR A 506 -25.73 26.80 -25.47
CA THR A 506 -24.30 26.62 -25.78
C THR A 506 -23.39 27.51 -24.92
N LEU A 507 -23.84 28.70 -24.52
CA LEU A 507 -23.08 29.61 -23.66
C LEU A 507 -23.01 29.10 -22.20
N ILE A 508 -24.12 28.60 -21.67
CA ILE A 508 -24.15 27.96 -20.34
C ILE A 508 -23.23 26.74 -20.32
N ALA A 509 -23.29 25.90 -21.36
CA ALA A 509 -22.39 24.74 -21.49
C ALA A 509 -20.90 25.16 -21.54
N LEU A 510 -20.57 26.25 -22.22
CA LEU A 510 -19.20 26.80 -22.23
C LEU A 510 -18.78 27.29 -20.85
N ASN A 511 -19.67 27.98 -20.13
CA ASN A 511 -19.42 28.43 -18.76
C ASN A 511 -19.21 27.26 -17.80
N ASN A 512 -20.04 26.21 -17.89
CA ASN A 512 -19.88 24.99 -17.11
C ASN A 512 -18.55 24.30 -17.41
N LEU A 513 -18.15 24.24 -18.69
CA LEU A 513 -16.84 23.75 -19.09
C LEU A 513 -15.70 24.58 -18.47
N ALA A 514 -15.83 25.90 -18.44
CA ALA A 514 -14.86 26.78 -17.82
C ALA A 514 -14.80 26.60 -16.29
N ILE A 515 -15.96 26.49 -15.61
CA ILE A 515 -16.03 26.24 -14.16
C ILE A 515 -15.35 24.93 -13.81
N ALA A 516 -15.72 23.83 -14.48
CA ALA A 516 -15.09 22.54 -14.26
C ALA A 516 -13.57 22.63 -14.51
N THR A 517 -13.15 23.26 -15.62
CA THR A 517 -11.72 23.46 -15.91
C THR A 517 -10.99 24.21 -14.79
N ARG A 518 -11.60 25.25 -14.19
CA ARG A 518 -11.03 25.99 -13.07
C ARG A 518 -10.97 25.16 -11.78
N GLN A 519 -11.98 24.36 -11.50
CA GLN A 519 -11.96 23.45 -10.33
C GLN A 519 -10.86 22.40 -10.44
N HIS A 520 -10.45 22.06 -11.67
CA HIS A 520 -9.37 21.11 -11.93
C HIS A 520 -7.99 21.77 -12.16
N THR A 521 -7.86 23.10 -12.13
CA THR A 521 -6.55 23.78 -12.26
C THR A 521 -5.94 24.16 -10.91
N LYS A 522 -4.60 24.25 -10.86
CA LYS A 522 -3.84 24.82 -9.74
C LYS A 522 -3.48 26.28 -9.94
N ALA A 523 -3.78 26.84 -11.11
CA ALA A 523 -3.51 28.23 -11.41
C ALA A 523 -4.29 29.13 -10.43
N LYS A 524 -3.61 30.08 -9.81
CA LYS A 524 -4.28 31.20 -9.15
C LYS A 524 -4.80 32.12 -10.25
N ILE A 525 -6.11 32.34 -10.28
CA ILE A 525 -6.75 33.17 -11.30
C ILE A 525 -7.07 34.50 -10.64
N ILE A 526 -6.50 35.57 -11.18
CA ILE A 526 -6.73 36.95 -10.72
C ILE A 526 -7.56 37.64 -11.79
N GLY A 527 -8.70 38.21 -11.40
CA GLY A 527 -9.54 39.04 -12.27
C GLY A 527 -9.14 40.50 -12.11
N ILE A 528 -8.77 41.15 -13.20
CA ILE A 528 -8.46 42.59 -13.22
C ILE A 528 -9.54 43.28 -14.04
N THR A 529 -10.21 44.25 -13.42
CA THR A 529 -11.29 45.05 -14.03
C THR A 529 -11.07 46.53 -13.76
N GLY A 530 -11.73 47.41 -14.52
CA GLY A 530 -11.62 48.87 -14.41
C GLY A 530 -11.69 49.56 -15.77
N SER A 531 -11.88 50.88 -15.80
CA SER A 531 -11.98 51.63 -17.07
C SER A 531 -10.61 51.89 -17.71
N SER A 532 -9.58 52.18 -16.90
CA SER A 532 -8.19 52.45 -17.32
C SER A 532 -7.18 51.59 -16.55
N GLY A 533 -5.95 51.41 -17.08
CA GLY A 533 -4.84 50.74 -16.35
C GLY A 533 -4.85 49.20 -16.27
N LYS A 534 -5.90 48.51 -16.78
CA LYS A 534 -6.03 47.04 -16.72
C LYS A 534 -4.83 46.29 -17.29
N THR A 535 -4.33 46.70 -18.45
CA THR A 535 -3.22 46.03 -19.15
C THR A 535 -1.93 46.16 -18.36
N THR A 536 -1.61 47.38 -17.92
CA THR A 536 -0.44 47.69 -17.08
C THR A 536 -0.47 46.89 -15.78
N LEU A 537 -1.61 46.85 -15.08
CA LEU A 537 -1.76 46.09 -13.84
C LEU A 537 -1.62 44.58 -14.08
N LYS A 538 -2.20 44.05 -15.16
CA LYS A 538 -2.08 42.64 -15.56
C LYS A 538 -0.62 42.27 -15.82
N ASP A 539 0.13 43.12 -16.52
CA ASP A 539 1.55 42.88 -16.81
C ASP A 539 2.39 42.98 -15.52
N MET A 540 2.15 43.96 -14.65
CA MET A 540 2.83 44.08 -13.35
C MET A 540 2.59 42.86 -12.44
N THR A 541 1.36 42.34 -12.39
CA THR A 541 1.04 41.13 -11.61
C THR A 541 1.70 39.85 -12.13
N SER A 542 2.24 39.86 -13.36
CA SER A 542 2.94 38.70 -13.92
C SER A 542 4.39 38.54 -13.43
N PHE A 543 4.96 39.56 -12.78
CA PHE A 543 6.32 39.54 -12.20
C PHE A 543 6.38 38.94 -10.78
N VAL A 544 5.23 38.56 -10.19
CA VAL A 544 5.07 38.02 -8.84
C VAL A 544 4.74 36.54 -8.90
#